data_AF-G5GDR6-F1
#
_entry.id   AF-G5GDR6-F1
#
_cell.length_a   1.000
_cell.length_b   1.000
_cell.length_c   1.000
_cell.angle_alpha   90.00
_cell.angle_beta   90.00
_cell.angle_gamma   90.00
#
_symmetry.space_group_name_H-M   'P 1'
#
loop_
_entity.id
_entity.type
_entity.pdbx_description
1 polymer ?
#
loop_
_entity_poly.entity_id
_entity_poly.type
_entity_poly.pdbx_seq_one_letter_code
_entity_poly.pdbx_strand_id
1 'polypeptide(L)' 'MKLASKVTEIYCIADDFCKEYNLELNKTSLSLSNPSANSPKHRKRKGRMSDAEMITILILFHSNTFRNFKHFYLFYVCR' A
#
# COMPACT_ATOMS: atom_id res chain seq x y z
N MET A 1 16.11 11.60 18.41
CA MET A 1 15.38 10.45 17.82
C MET A 1 15.67 10.45 16.32
N LYS A 2 16.35 9.43 15.77
CA LYS A 2 16.76 9.44 14.34
C LYS A 2 15.52 9.28 13.44
N LEU A 3 15.35 10.13 12.43
CA LEU A 3 14.23 10.12 11.48
C LEU A 3 13.99 8.74 10.85
N ALA A 4 15.07 8.01 10.55
CA ALA A 4 15.02 6.63 10.05
C ALA A 4 14.23 5.69 10.98
N SER A 5 14.36 5.85 12.31
CA SER A 5 13.63 5.03 13.28
C SER A 5 12.12 5.22 13.19
N LYS A 6 11.64 6.44 12.87
CA LYS A 6 10.21 6.71 12.82
C LYS A 6 9.57 6.20 11.52
N VAL A 7 10.29 6.30 10.41
CA VAL A 7 9.85 5.73 9.13
C VAL A 7 9.76 4.21 9.23
N THR A 8 10.76 3.56 9.81
CA THR A 8 10.73 2.11 10.05
C THR A 8 9.56 1.69 10.93
N GLU A 9 9.28 2.43 12.00
CA GLU A 9 8.14 2.15 12.88
C GLU A 9 6.81 2.22 12.12
N ILE A 10 6.59 3.27 11.31
CA ILE A 10 5.39 3.42 10.48
C ILE A 10 5.29 2.27 9.47
N TYR A 11 6.40 1.92 8.83
CA TYR A 11 6.44 0.82 7.85
C TYR A 11 6.07 -0.51 8.49
N CYS A 12 6.65 -0.85 9.65
CA CYS A 12 6.33 -2.09 10.35
C CYS A 12 4.84 -2.19 10.69
N ILE A 13 4.23 -1.10 11.18
CA ILE A 13 2.79 -1.05 11.46
C ILE A 13 1.97 -1.25 10.18
N ALA A 14 2.34 -0.58 9.08
CA ALA A 14 1.65 -0.71 7.80
C ALA A 14 1.78 -2.13 7.21
N ASP A 15 2.96 -2.74 7.33
CA ASP A 15 3.24 -4.09 6.85
C ASP A 15 2.43 -5.14 7.61
N ASP A 16 2.40 -5.06 8.95
CA ASP A 16 1.60 -5.97 9.76
C ASP A 16 0.09 -5.79 9.51
N PHE A 17 -0.38 -4.55 9.35
CA PHE A 17 -1.75 -4.28 8.92
C PHE A 17 -2.05 -4.92 7.55
N CYS A 18 -1.18 -4.74 6.56
CA CYS A 18 -1.39 -5.31 5.23
C CYS A 18 -1.45 -6.84 5.24
N LYS A 19 -0.62 -7.51 6.05
CA LYS A 19 -0.66 -8.98 6.18
C LYS A 19 -2.01 -9.45 6.70
N GLU A 20 -2.49 -8.86 7.80
CA GLU A 20 -3.77 -9.23 8.41
C GLU A 20 -4.94 -8.91 7.49
N TYR A 21 -4.93 -7.71 6.88
CA TYR A 21 -5.96 -7.28 5.94
C TYR A 21 -6.07 -8.20 4.72
N ASN A 22 -4.95 -8.60 4.13
CA ASN A 22 -4.95 -9.54 3.01
C ASN A 22 -5.46 -10.92 3.41
N LEU A 23 -5.16 -11.37 4.63
CA LEU A 23 -5.66 -12.63 5.16
C LEU A 23 -7.18 -12.60 5.30
N GLU A 24 -7.74 -11.52 5.84
CA GLU A 24 -9.20 -11.31 5.95
C GLU A 24 -9.89 -11.12 4.60
N LEU A 25 -9.27 -10.38 3.67
CA LEU A 25 -9.78 -10.25 2.30
C LEU A 25 -9.87 -11.60 1.58
N ASN A 26 -8.86 -12.46 1.73
CA ASN A 26 -8.86 -13.77 1.09
C ASN A 26 -9.96 -14.70 1.64
N LYS A 27 -10.34 -14.54 2.92
CA LYS A 27 -11.47 -15.27 3.53
C LYS A 27 -12.82 -14.74 3.05
N THR A 28 -12.95 -13.43 2.91
CA THR A 28 -14.24 -12.73 2.68
C THR A 28 -14.52 -12.45 1.21
N SER A 29 -13.50 -12.53 0.36
CA SER A 29 -13.66 -12.42 -1.09
C SER A 29 -14.60 -13.53 -1.55
N LEU A 30 -15.87 -13.17 -1.77
CA LEU A 30 -16.82 -13.98 -2.52
C LEU A 30 -16.11 -14.35 -3.81
N SER A 31 -15.64 -15.59 -3.88
CA SER A 31 -15.12 -16.13 -5.11
C SER A 31 -16.20 -15.85 -6.15
N LEU A 32 -15.89 -15.05 -7.16
CA LEU A 32 -16.60 -15.07 -8.43
C LEU A 32 -16.29 -16.44 -9.04
N SER A 33 -16.71 -17.51 -8.37
CA SER A 33 -16.47 -18.91 -8.71
C SER A 33 -17.26 -19.32 -9.95
N ASN A 34 -18.18 -18.47 -10.38
CA ASN A 34 -18.78 -18.51 -11.70
C ASN A 34 -18.29 -17.30 -12.51
N PRO A 35 -17.06 -17.34 -13.07
CA PRO A 35 -16.72 -16.42 -14.13
C PRO A 35 -17.64 -16.74 -15.31
N SER A 36 -18.76 -16.01 -15.40
CA SER A 36 -19.49 -15.90 -16.66
C SER A 36 -18.47 -15.54 -17.75
N ALA A 37 -18.65 -16.04 -18.97
CA ALA A 37 -17.78 -15.73 -20.10
C ALA A 37 -17.59 -14.21 -20.32
N ASN A 38 -18.49 -13.40 -19.75
CA ASN A 38 -18.49 -11.93 -19.79
C ASN A 38 -17.91 -11.26 -18.54
N SER A 39 -17.37 -12.01 -17.57
CA SER A 39 -16.71 -11.41 -16.40
C SER A 39 -15.39 -10.75 -16.85
N PRO A 40 -15.17 -9.46 -16.57
CA PRO A 40 -13.95 -8.78 -16.99
C PRO A 40 -12.74 -9.45 -16.34
N LYS A 41 -11.88 -10.07 -17.18
CA LYS A 41 -10.60 -10.64 -16.76
C LYS A 41 -9.68 -9.51 -16.28
N HIS A 42 -9.67 -9.26 -14.98
CA HIS A 42 -8.71 -8.33 -14.39
C HIS A 42 -7.29 -8.90 -14.51
N ARG A 43 -6.38 -8.06 -14.99
CA ARG A 43 -4.97 -8.41 -15.12
C ARG A 43 -4.33 -8.56 -13.73
N LYS A 44 -3.99 -9.79 -13.32
CA LYS A 44 -3.27 -10.08 -12.07
C LYS A 44 -1.76 -9.84 -12.20
N ARG A 45 -1.34 -8.61 -12.52
CA ARG A 45 0.09 -8.25 -12.53
C ARG A 45 0.48 -7.72 -11.15
N LYS A 46 1.48 -8.33 -10.52
CA LYS A 46 2.07 -7.79 -9.28
C LYS A 46 2.69 -6.41 -9.56
N GLY A 47 2.33 -5.42 -8.76
CA GLY A 47 3.01 -4.11 -8.73
C GLY A 47 4.46 -4.26 -8.29
N ARG A 48 5.29 -3.25 -8.57
CA ARG A 48 6.68 -3.21 -8.08
C ARG A 48 6.78 -2.76 -6.63
N MET A 49 5.76 -2.05 -6.14
CA MET A 49 5.66 -1.51 -4.80
C MET A 49 4.54 -2.27 -4.07
N SER A 50 4.82 -2.67 -2.84
CA SER A 50 3.87 -3.31 -1.94
C SER A 50 2.85 -2.31 -1.39
N ASP A 51 1.71 -2.83 -0.92
CA ASP A 51 0.67 -2.00 -0.28
C ASP A 51 1.20 -1.33 0.99
N ALA A 52 2.06 -2.02 1.75
CA ALA A 52 2.71 -1.48 2.94
C ALA A 52 3.60 -0.26 2.62
N GLU A 53 4.40 -0.34 1.55
CA GLU A 53 5.21 0.79 1.06
C GLU A 53 4.30 1.96 0.63
N MET A 54 3.23 1.69 -0.12
CA MET A 54 2.27 2.71 -0.54
C MET A 54 1.61 3.42 0.65
N ILE A 55 1.10 2.65 1.62
CA ILE A 55 0.48 3.19 2.84
C ILE A 55 1.48 4.03 3.64
N THR A 56 2.72 3.54 3.78
CA THR A 56 3.78 4.28 4.48
C THR A 56 4.06 5.62 3.81
N ILE A 57 4.20 5.64 2.49
CA ILE A 57 4.41 6.88 1.72
C ILE A 57 3.23 7.85 1.91
N LEU A 58 1.99 7.35 1.91
CA LEU A 58 0.79 8.17 2.13
C LEU A 58 0.75 8.75 3.55
N ILE A 59 1.04 7.95 4.58
CA ILE A 59 1.11 8.42 5.97
C ILE A 59 2.16 9.52 6.10
N LEU A 60 3.35 9.32 5.53
CA LEU A 60 4.43 10.31 5.57
C LEU A 60 4.04 11.60 4.82
N PHE A 61 3.39 11.48 3.66
CA PHE A 61 2.91 12.63 2.90
C PHE A 61 1.95 13.50 3.72
N HIS A 62 0.95 12.88 4.36
CA HIS A 62 -0.05 13.58 5.16
C HIS A 62 0.52 14.11 6.48
N SER A 63 1.38 13.35 7.16
CA SER A 63 1.97 13.73 8.44
C SER A 63 2.91 14.93 8.34
N ASN A 64 3.57 15.09 7.18
CA ASN A 64 4.45 16.24 6.91
C ASN A 64 3.71 17.41 6.22
N THR A 65 2.38 17.33 6.06
CA THR A 65 1.53 18.41 5.53
C THR A 65 1.91 18.90 4.11
N PHE A 66 2.46 18.02 3.27
CA PHE A 66 2.77 18.38 1.89
C PHE A 66 1.48 18.62 1.08
N ARG A 67 1.51 19.62 0.19
CA ARG A 67 0.36 19.94 -0.68
C ARG A 67 0.37 19.16 -2.00
N ASN A 68 1.55 18.78 -2.49
CA ASN A 68 1.71 18.14 -3.79
C ASN A 68 2.40 16.78 -3.64
N PHE A 69 1.65 15.70 -3.90
CA PHE A 69 2.14 14.34 -3.76
C PHE A 69 3.29 14.02 -4.71
N LYS A 70 3.23 14.48 -5.97
CA LYS A 70 4.29 14.26 -6.96
C LYS A 70 5.61 14.89 -6.53
N HIS A 71 5.57 16.11 -6.01
CA HIS A 71 6.75 16.79 -5.48
C HIS A 71 7.32 16.04 -4.27
N PHE A 72 6.47 15.66 -3.31
CA PHE A 72 6.89 14.86 -2.16
C PHE A 72 7.58 13.55 -2.58
N TYR A 73 6.93 12.77 -3.45
CA TYR A 73 7.45 11.49 -3.90
C TYR A 73 8.81 11.62 -4.60
N LEU A 74 8.93 12.54 -5.56
CA LEU A 74 10.16 12.71 -6.33
C LEU A 74 11.33 13.25 -5.49
N PHE A 75 11.07 14.16 -4.55
CA PHE A 75 12.14 14.86 -3.84
C PHE A 75 12.44 14.34 -2.43
N TYR A 76 11.57 13.49 -1.85
CA TYR A 76 11.73 12.99 -0.48
C TYR A 76 11.66 11.47 -0.36
N VAL A 77 11.02 10.77 -1.31
CA VAL A 77 10.92 9.29 -1.28
C VAL A 77 11.92 8.64 -2.24
N CYS A 78 12.03 9.14 -3.47
CA CYS A 78 12.93 8.59 -4.49
C CYS A 78 14.40 9.03 -4.37
N ARG A 79 14.77 9.72 -3.29
CA ARG A 79 16.15 10.20 -3.07
C ARG A 79 16.94 9.28 -2.17
#